data_AF-A0A4U6XRU0-F1
#
_entry.id   AF-A0A4U6XRU0-F1
#
_cell.length_a   1.000
_cell.length_b   1.000
_cell.length_c   1.000
_cell.angle_alpha   90.00
_cell.angle_beta   90.00
_cell.angle_gamma   90.00
#
_symmetry.space_group_name_H-M   'P 1'
#
loop_
_entity.id
_entity.type
_entity.pdbx_description
1 polymer ?
#
loop_
_entity_poly.entity_id
_entity_poly.type
_entity_poly.pdbx_seq_one_letter_code
_entity_poly.pdbx_strand_id
1 'polypeptide(L)'
;MGAFTMANGVVQGFCLPDAFHNPHSWFFPRRDVFTARELHILRTRVVLDDPNKEKERQHISLAPFKKAFSNWRIWAHISITLGNNGPFRGFDTYGPTIIRSFGFPSLTSNALAAVGLFL
;
A
#
# COMPACT_ATOMS: atom_id res chain seq x y z
N MET A 1 12.44 0.12 -4.97
CA MET A 1 11.06 -0.32 -4.64
C MET A 1 10.11 0.85 -4.42
N GLY A 2 10.39 1.79 -3.50
CA GLY A 2 9.46 2.90 -3.21
C GLY A 2 9.07 3.79 -4.40
N ALA A 3 10.03 4.18 -5.25
CA ALA A 3 9.74 4.99 -6.44
C ALA A 3 8.83 4.27 -7.44
N PHE A 4 8.98 2.96 -7.61
CA PHE A 4 8.10 2.14 -8.45
C PHE A 4 6.69 2.09 -7.86
N THR A 5 6.55 1.91 -6.54
CA THR A 5 5.24 1.95 -5.86
C THR A 5 4.56 3.31 -6.01
N MET A 6 5.30 4.41 -5.88
CA MET A 6 4.79 5.76 -6.11
C MET A 6 4.34 5.95 -7.56
N ALA A 7 5.15 5.52 -8.54
CA ALA A 7 4.80 5.58 -9.96
C ALA A 7 3.53 4.76 -10.26
N ASN A 8 3.40 3.56 -9.71
CA ASN A 8 2.20 2.74 -9.85
C ASN A 8 0.98 3.42 -9.23
N GLY A 9 1.10 4.02 -8.04
CA GLY A 9 0.01 4.77 -7.42
C GLY A 9 -0.45 5.95 -8.27
N VAL A 10 0.49 6.66 -8.89
CA VAL A 10 0.20 7.74 -9.84
C VAL A 10 -0.55 7.19 -11.06
N VAL A 11 -0.04 6.15 -11.71
CA VAL A 11 -0.69 5.49 -12.86
C VAL A 11 -2.09 5.01 -12.51
N GLN A 12 -2.28 4.45 -11.32
CA GLN A 12 -3.57 3.94 -10.86
C GLN A 12 -4.57 5.08 -10.60
N GLY A 13 -4.12 6.21 -10.06
CA GLY A 13 -4.93 7.43 -9.94
C GLY A 13 -5.39 8.01 -11.28
N PHE A 14 -4.58 7.83 -12.33
CA PHE A 14 -4.95 8.22 -13.70
C PHE A 14 -5.91 7.23 -14.37
N CYS A 15 -5.74 5.93 -14.16
CA CYS A 15 -6.47 4.90 -14.89
C CYS A 15 -7.76 4.41 -14.20
N LEU A 16 -7.88 4.51 -12.87
CA LEU A 16 -9.05 3.98 -12.17
C LEU A 16 -10.06 5.09 -11.80
N PRO A 17 -11.37 4.86 -12.05
CA PRO A 17 -12.42 5.73 -11.54
C PRO A 17 -12.55 5.60 -10.03
N ASP A 18 -12.75 6.73 -9.34
CA ASP A 18 -12.74 6.82 -7.88
C ASP A 18 -13.98 6.16 -7.24
N ALA A 19 -15.16 6.26 -7.87
CA ALA A 19 -16.38 5.61 -7.37
C ALA A 19 -17.45 5.39 -8.44
N PHE A 20 -18.28 4.36 -8.28
CA PHE A 20 -19.50 4.15 -9.11
C PHE A 20 -20.53 5.29 -9.00
N HIS A 21 -20.42 6.12 -7.96
CA HIS A 21 -21.26 7.32 -7.80
C HIS A 21 -20.76 8.51 -8.63
N ASN A 22 -19.46 8.56 -8.94
CA ASN A 22 -18.81 9.62 -9.70
C ASN A 22 -17.76 8.98 -10.64
N PRO A 23 -18.12 8.67 -11.90
CA PRO A 23 -17.30 7.87 -12.82
C PRO A 23 -16.11 8.66 -13.42
N HIS A 24 -15.48 9.49 -12.60
CA HIS A 24 -14.36 10.33 -12.95
C HIS A 24 -13.08 9.77 -12.32
N SER A 25 -12.01 9.75 -13.10
CA SER A 25 -10.67 9.62 -12.54
C SER A 25 -10.34 10.89 -11.75
N TRP A 26 -9.70 10.74 -10.59
CA TRP A 26 -9.34 11.83 -9.69
C TRP A 26 -8.54 12.96 -10.37
N PHE A 27 -7.79 12.64 -11.43
CA PHE A 27 -6.98 13.61 -12.17
C PHE A 27 -7.62 14.09 -13.50
N PHE A 28 -8.62 13.37 -14.04
CA PHE A 28 -9.33 13.75 -15.27
C PHE A 28 -10.86 13.77 -15.05
N PRO A 29 -11.41 14.86 -14.47
CA PRO A 29 -12.83 14.98 -14.12
C PRO A 29 -13.79 15.19 -15.32
N ARG A 30 -13.33 14.99 -16.56
CA ARG A 30 -14.10 15.28 -17.79
C ARG A 30 -14.26 14.10 -18.76
N ARG A 31 -13.74 12.92 -18.41
CA ARG A 31 -13.91 11.70 -19.22
C ARG A 31 -14.76 10.73 -18.43
N ASP A 32 -16.00 10.54 -18.88
CA ASP A 32 -16.87 9.51 -18.34
C ASP A 32 -16.35 8.15 -18.79
N VAL A 33 -15.90 7.33 -17.83
CA VAL A 33 -15.44 5.96 -18.11
C VAL A 33 -16.61 5.05 -18.47
N PHE A 34 -17.82 5.40 -18.03
CA PHE A 34 -19.04 4.61 -18.20
C PHE A 34 -20.19 5.45 -18.74
N THR A 35 -20.99 4.86 -19.62
CA THR A 35 -22.23 5.48 -20.12
C THR A 35 -23.33 5.42 -19.05
N ALA A 36 -24.30 6.35 -19.08
CA ALA A 36 -25.41 6.39 -18.12
C ALA A 36 -26.16 5.05 -17.96
N ARG A 37 -26.28 4.27 -19.05
CA ARG A 37 -26.90 2.94 -19.04
C ARG A 37 -26.05 1.88 -18.32
N GLU A 38 -24.74 1.86 -18.57
CA GLU A 38 -23.82 0.90 -17.96
C GLU A 38 -23.72 1.14 -16.45
N LEU A 39 -23.71 2.42 -16.07
CA LEU A 39 -23.66 2.85 -14.68
C LEU A 39 -24.94 2.48 -13.91
N HIS A 40 -26.10 2.52 -14.56
CA HIS A 40 -27.35 2.02 -13.99
C HIS A 40 -27.28 0.50 -13.73
N ILE A 41 -26.78 -0.29 -14.70
CA ILE A 41 -26.64 -1.75 -14.55
C ILE A 41 -25.65 -2.10 -13.44
N LEU A 42 -24.50 -1.42 -13.39
CA LEU A 42 -23.47 -1.62 -12.37
C LEU A 42 -23.98 -1.32 -10.97
N ARG A 43 -24.69 -0.20 -10.77
CA ARG A 43 -25.28 0.14 -9.47
C ARG A 43 -26.28 -0.91 -9.02
N THR A 44 -27.21 -1.31 -9.89
CA THR A 44 -28.21 -2.33 -9.57
C THR A 44 -27.56 -3.67 -9.19
N ARG A 45 -26.47 -4.07 -9.87
CA ARG A 45 -25.72 -5.28 -9.52
C ARG A 45 -25.02 -5.17 -8.16
N VAL A 46 -24.35 -4.07 -7.88
CA VAL A 46 -23.64 -3.86 -6.61
C VAL A 46 -24.62 -3.93 -5.42
N VAL A 47 -25.81 -3.39 -5.57
CA VAL A 47 -26.86 -3.44 -4.53
C VAL A 47 -27.40 -4.86 -4.33
N LEU A 48 -27.57 -5.61 -5.42
CA LEU A 48 -28.02 -7.00 -5.36
C LEU A 48 -26.97 -7.95 -4.76
N ASP A 49 -25.69 -7.73 -5.09
CA ASP A 49 -24.58 -8.61 -4.67
C ASP A 49 -24.09 -8.32 -3.24
N ASP A 50 -24.19 -7.06 -2.78
CA ASP A 50 -23.78 -6.66 -1.43
C ASP A 50 -24.69 -5.56 -0.87
N PRO A 51 -25.85 -5.93 -0.28
CA PRO A 51 -26.81 -4.95 0.24
C PRO A 51 -26.26 -4.16 1.44
N ASN A 52 -25.16 -4.60 2.06
CA ASN A 52 -24.48 -3.85 3.12
C ASN A 52 -23.58 -2.73 2.58
N LYS A 53 -23.28 -2.72 1.29
CA LYS A 53 -22.42 -1.72 0.64
C LYS A 53 -23.15 -0.42 0.32
N GLU A 54 -24.49 -0.42 0.43
CA GLU A 54 -25.32 0.79 0.41
C GLU A 54 -25.25 1.60 1.70
N LYS A 55 -24.75 1.03 2.80
CA LYS A 55 -24.51 1.81 4.03
C LYS A 55 -23.41 2.81 3.74
N GLU A 56 -23.89 4.03 3.51
CA GLU A 56 -23.26 5.34 3.53
C GLU A 56 -21.75 5.33 3.69
N ARG A 57 -21.08 6.13 2.84
CA ARG A 57 -19.74 6.64 3.11
C ARG A 57 -19.65 6.95 4.62
N GLN A 58 -19.03 6.08 5.40
CA GLN A 58 -18.75 6.39 6.78
C GLN A 58 -17.76 7.54 6.70
N HIS A 59 -18.27 8.76 6.88
CA HIS A 59 -17.43 9.93 6.98
C HIS A 59 -16.60 9.68 8.23
N ILE A 60 -15.37 9.21 8.03
CA ILE A 60 -14.47 8.90 9.13
C ILE A 60 -14.15 10.25 9.76
N SER A 61 -14.89 10.59 10.82
CA SER A 61 -14.67 11.82 11.55
C SER A 61 -13.26 11.80 12.15
N LEU A 62 -12.70 12.97 12.43
CA LEU A 62 -11.39 13.08 13.07
C LEU A 62 -11.39 12.52 14.51
N ALA A 63 -12.56 12.23 15.08
CA ALA A 63 -12.71 11.63 16.40
C ALA A 63 -12.10 10.21 16.51
N PRO A 64 -12.39 9.26 15.59
CA PRO A 64 -11.70 7.98 15.51
C PRO A 64 -10.19 8.12 15.34
N PHE A 65 -9.71 9.07 14.53
CA PHE A 65 -8.28 9.33 14.39
C PHE A 65 -7.67 9.77 15.73
N LYS A 66 -8.28 10.74 16.42
CA LYS A 66 -7.82 11.18 17.75
C LYS A 66 -7.80 10.04 18.76
N LYS A 67 -8.81 9.16 18.73
CA LYS A 67 -8.89 7.96 19.59
C LYS A 67 -7.79 6.95 19.28
N ALA A 68 -7.47 6.75 18.00
CA ALA A 68 -6.39 5.86 17.58
C ALA A 68 -5.02 6.39 18.03
N PHE A 69 -4.74 7.68 17.84
CA PHE A 69 -3.49 8.31 18.28
C PHE A 69 -3.36 8.41 19.80
N SER A 70 -4.48 8.50 20.52
CA SER A 70 -4.49 8.53 21.99
C SER A 70 -4.32 7.14 22.63
N ASN A 71 -4.34 6.05 21.85
CA ASN A 71 -4.22 4.70 22.40
C ASN A 71 -2.74 4.29 22.52
N TRP A 72 -2.22 4.33 23.74
CA TRP A 72 -0.86 3.90 24.08
C TRP A 72 -0.50 2.49 23.57
N ARG A 73 -1.45 1.54 23.55
CA ARG A 73 -1.19 0.16 23.09
C ARG A 73 -0.83 0.10 21.60
N ILE A 74 -1.42 0.98 20.80
CA ILE A 74 -1.12 1.07 19.36
C ILE A 74 0.32 1.54 19.16
N TRP A 75 0.76 2.52 19.94
CA TRP A 75 2.15 3.01 19.90
C TRP A 75 3.16 1.95 20.35
N ALA A 76 2.82 1.11 21.33
CA ALA A 76 3.64 -0.03 21.72
C ALA A 76 3.81 -1.03 20.56
N HIS A 77 2.71 -1.39 19.87
CA HIS A 77 2.77 -2.24 18.69
C HIS A 77 3.60 -1.60 17.56
N ILE A 78 3.40 -0.31 17.28
CA ILE A 78 4.19 0.44 16.29
C ILE A 78 5.69 0.37 16.62
N SER A 79 6.05 0.57 17.88
CA SER A 79 7.44 0.56 18.34
C SER A 79 8.08 -0.82 18.19
N ILE A 80 7.35 -1.88 18.54
CA ILE A 80 7.80 -3.28 18.36
C ILE A 80 7.98 -3.58 16.87
N THR A 81 7.01 -3.22 16.03
CA THR A 81 7.06 -3.46 14.59
C THR A 81 8.20 -2.68 13.93
N LEU A 82 8.44 -1.43 14.33
CA LEU A 82 9.57 -0.62 13.87
C LEU A 82 10.91 -1.24 14.29
N GLY A 83 11.05 -1.61 15.56
CA GLY A 83 12.25 -2.24 16.09
C GLY A 83 12.55 -3.59 15.45
N ASN A 84 11.52 -4.34 15.04
CA ASN A 84 11.69 -5.61 14.33
C ASN A 84 12.03 -5.41 12.84
N ASN A 85 11.29 -4.57 12.13
CA ASN A 85 11.41 -4.47 10.67
C ASN A 85 12.58 -3.58 10.23
N GLY A 86 12.95 -2.57 11.01
CA GLY A 86 14.05 -1.65 10.67
C GLY A 86 15.38 -2.38 10.49
N PRO A 87 15.86 -3.13 11.49
CA PRO A 87 17.10 -3.87 11.40
C PRO A 87 17.04 -4.96 10.34
N PHE A 88 15.94 -5.72 10.27
CA PHE A 88 15.79 -6.81 9.31
C PHE A 88 15.99 -6.34 7.86
N ARG A 89 15.35 -5.24 7.47
CA ARG A 89 15.52 -4.64 6.13
C ARG A 89 16.92 -4.06 5.91
N GLY A 90 17.54 -3.51 6.95
CA GLY A 90 18.91 -3.02 6.91
C GLY A 90 19.91 -4.16 6.70
N PHE A 91 19.78 -5.26 7.43
CA PHE A 91 20.64 -6.44 7.29
C PHE A 91 20.52 -7.05 5.89
N ASP A 92 19.32 -7.19 5.33
CA ASP A 92 19.13 -7.68 3.96
C ASP A 92 19.84 -6.79 2.93
N THR A 93 19.81 -5.46 3.13
CA THR A 93 20.37 -4.50 2.17
C THR A 93 21.89 -4.37 2.29
N TYR A 94 22.42 -4.42 3.52
CA TYR A 94 23.85 -4.24 3.80
C TYR A 94 24.61 -5.55 4.01
N GLY A 95 23.95 -6.71 3.99
CA GLY A 95 24.58 -8.03 4.11
C GLY A 95 25.83 -8.20 3.23
N PRO A 96 25.79 -7.88 1.93
CA PRO A 96 26.96 -8.01 1.07
C PRO A 96 28.11 -7.04 1.41
N THR A 97 27.80 -5.85 1.93
CA THR A 97 28.82 -4.86 2.32
C THR A 97 29.49 -5.21 3.65
N ILE A 98 28.74 -5.81 4.58
CA ILE A 98 29.28 -6.38 5.81
C ILE A 98 30.22 -7.56 5.47
N ILE A 99 29.83 -8.46 4.57
CA ILE A 99 30.68 -9.58 4.16
C ILE A 99 31.96 -9.10 3.46
N ARG A 100 31.86 -8.05 2.63
CA ARG A 100 33.02 -7.40 2.03
C ARG A 100 33.99 -6.81 3.06
N SER A 101 33.49 -6.32 4.20
CA SER A 101 34.33 -5.79 5.28
C SER A 101 35.19 -6.86 5.98
N PHE A 102 34.83 -8.14 5.85
CA PHE A 102 35.63 -9.27 6.35
C PHE A 102 36.77 -9.69 5.41
N GLY A 103 37.01 -8.96 4.32
CA GLY A 103 38.14 -9.20 3.41
C GLY A 103 37.81 -10.03 2.16
N PHE A 104 36.52 -10.35 1.95
CA PHE A 104 36.09 -11.09 0.77
C PHE A 104 35.92 -10.19 -0.47
N PRO A 105 36.31 -10.66 -1.67
CA PRO A 105 36.01 -9.99 -2.94
C PRO A 105 34.51 -9.70 -3.14
N SER A 106 34.18 -8.68 -3.93
CA SER A 106 32.79 -8.24 -4.15
C SER A 106 31.87 -9.33 -4.73
N LEU A 107 32.41 -10.20 -5.58
CA LEU A 107 31.67 -11.30 -6.23
C LEU A 107 31.34 -12.43 -5.25
N THR A 108 32.30 -12.82 -4.40
CA THR A 108 32.07 -13.83 -3.37
C THR A 108 31.16 -13.29 -2.26
N SER A 109 31.29 -12.03 -1.88
CA SER A 109 30.44 -11.41 -0.85
C SER A 109 28.96 -11.38 -1.23
N ASN A 110 28.64 -11.08 -2.50
CA ASN A 110 27.26 -11.15 -3.00
C ASN A 110 26.75 -12.60 -3.07
N ALA A 111 27.60 -13.55 -3.45
CA ALA A 111 27.23 -14.97 -3.49
C ALA A 111 26.96 -15.55 -2.09
N LEU A 112 27.78 -15.20 -1.09
CA LEU A 112 27.57 -15.60 0.31
C LEU A 112 26.30 -14.95 0.91
N ALA A 113 26.03 -13.67 0.60
CA ALA A 113 24.81 -13.00 1.04
C ALA A 113 23.54 -13.64 0.44
N ALA A 114 23.60 -14.11 -0.81
CA ALA A 114 22.48 -14.76 -1.47
C ALA A 114 22.11 -16.11 -0.83
N VAL A 115 23.08 -16.86 -0.31
CA VAL A 115 22.83 -18.15 0.36
C VAL A 115 22.25 -17.96 1.76
N GLY A 116 22.66 -16.90 2.48
CA GLY A 116 22.16 -16.61 3.83
C GLY A 116 20.67 -16.27 3.92
N LEU A 117 20.02 -15.91 2.80
CA LEU A 117 18.58 -15.65 2.74
C LEU A 117 17.73 -16.94 2.65
N PHE A 118 18.32 -18.08 2.24
CA PHE A 118 17.63 -19.34 1.97
C PHE A 118 17.89 -20.45 3.00
N LEU A 119 18.69 -20.18 4.04
CA LEU A 119 18.93 -21.03 5.20
C LEU A 119 18.13 -20.51 6.40
#